data_AF-A0A1H4FD52-F1
#
_entry.id   AF-A0A1H4FD52-F1
#
_cell.length_a   1.000
_cell.length_b   1.000
_cell.length_c   1.000
_cell.angle_alpha   90.00
_cell.angle_beta   90.00
_cell.angle_gamma   90.00
#
_symmetry.space_group_name_H-M   'P 1'
#
loop_
_entity.id
_entity.type
_entity.pdbx_description
1 polymer ?
#
loop_
_entity_poly.entity_id
_entity_poly.type
_entity_poly.pdbx_seq_one_letter_code
_entity_poly.pdbx_strand_id
1 'polypeptide(L)'
;MEKTEDSDLLELQELALKHKNVKKHKSLAEIRMIVKAHLLNHVPTEQLSADFGVSSRTIRRWISTFADGKVPERRRQGIPDVKPNPSSMSKKSQRPVESEAEELARLREENKRLAEALKMAEWMNHAKDVMIDEAEKMFNIPIRKKAGAKQ
;
A
#
# COMPACT_ATOMS: atom_id res chain seq x y z
N MET A 1 9.19 -15.74 -43.35
CA MET A 1 8.97 -16.37 -42.03
C MET A 1 8.53 -15.25 -41.10
N GLU A 2 7.24 -15.00 -41.06
CA GLU A 2 6.64 -13.96 -40.22
C GLU A 2 6.68 -14.46 -38.78
N LYS A 3 7.61 -13.93 -37.97
CA LYS A 3 7.45 -13.98 -36.53
C LYS A 3 6.29 -13.04 -36.21
N THR A 4 5.18 -13.62 -35.82
CA THR A 4 3.94 -12.94 -35.47
C THR A 4 4.18 -12.02 -34.27
N GLU A 5 3.61 -10.81 -34.32
CA GLU A 5 3.58 -9.82 -33.23
C GLU A 5 3.13 -10.45 -31.89
N ASP A 6 2.32 -11.49 -31.94
CA ASP A 6 1.88 -12.29 -30.78
C ASP A 6 3.04 -13.00 -30.06
N SER A 7 4.08 -13.42 -30.78
CA SER A 7 5.29 -14.04 -30.22
C SER A 7 6.11 -13.02 -29.41
N ASP A 8 6.22 -11.79 -29.93
CA ASP A 8 6.95 -10.71 -29.27
C ASP A 8 6.18 -10.23 -28.02
N LEU A 9 4.85 -10.22 -28.09
CA LEU A 9 3.97 -9.91 -26.95
C LEU A 9 4.08 -10.98 -25.84
N LEU A 10 4.20 -12.26 -26.23
CA LEU A 10 4.44 -13.36 -25.30
C LEU A 10 5.83 -13.25 -24.64
N GLU A 11 6.88 -12.96 -25.41
CA GLU A 11 8.24 -12.77 -24.90
C GLU A 11 8.31 -11.58 -23.92
N LEU A 12 7.60 -10.48 -24.22
CA LEU A 12 7.49 -9.33 -23.32
C LEU A 12 6.74 -9.66 -22.03
N GLN A 13 5.68 -10.47 -22.10
CA GLN A 13 4.93 -10.92 -20.93
C GLN A 13 5.76 -11.87 -20.06
N GLU A 14 6.54 -12.77 -20.67
CA GLU A 14 7.48 -13.65 -19.98
C GLU A 14 8.63 -12.87 -19.34
N LEU A 15 9.18 -11.85 -20.03
CA LEU A 15 10.16 -10.92 -19.46
C LEU A 15 9.59 -10.13 -18.28
N ALA A 16 8.36 -9.65 -18.38
CA ALA A 16 7.69 -8.93 -17.31
C ALA A 16 7.46 -9.83 -16.06
N LEU A 17 7.17 -11.11 -16.27
CA LEU A 17 7.05 -12.10 -15.18
C LEU A 17 8.41 -12.44 -14.56
N LYS A 18 9.48 -12.58 -15.35
CA LYS A 18 10.85 -12.72 -14.84
C LYS A 18 11.29 -11.51 -14.02
N HIS A 19 10.96 -10.29 -14.45
CA HIS A 19 11.29 -9.05 -13.75
C HIS A 19 10.45 -8.83 -12.48
N LYS A 20 9.26 -9.44 -12.39
CA LYS A 20 8.44 -9.48 -11.16
C LYS A 20 9.09 -10.31 -10.04
N ASN A 21 9.98 -11.25 -10.36
CA ASN A 21 10.56 -12.19 -9.40
C ASN A 21 11.92 -11.75 -8.81
N VAL A 22 12.45 -10.59 -9.21
CA VAL A 22 13.53 -9.95 -8.46
C VAL A 22 12.87 -9.27 -7.27
N LYS A 23 12.80 -9.95 -6.12
CA LYS A 23 12.26 -9.35 -4.86
C LYS A 23 13.07 -8.09 -4.51
N LYS A 24 12.65 -6.94 -5.04
CA LYS A 24 13.23 -5.61 -4.74
C LYS A 24 13.09 -5.26 -3.27
N HIS A 25 12.18 -5.93 -2.57
CA HIS A 25 11.89 -5.70 -1.16
C HIS A 25 12.07 -6.99 -0.36
N LYS A 26 12.93 -6.95 0.67
CA LYS A 26 13.03 -8.04 1.65
C LYS A 26 11.78 -8.06 2.52
N SER A 27 11.31 -9.26 2.85
CA SER A 27 10.18 -9.43 3.76
C SER A 27 10.54 -8.96 5.16
N LEU A 28 9.55 -8.61 5.97
CA LEU A 28 9.79 -8.16 7.35
C LEU A 28 10.45 -9.28 8.20
N ALA A 29 10.13 -10.54 7.92
CA ALA A 29 10.79 -11.70 8.53
C ALA A 29 12.26 -11.81 8.13
N GLU A 30 12.57 -11.64 6.84
CA GLU A 30 13.96 -11.63 6.33
C GLU A 30 14.77 -10.49 6.95
N ILE A 31 14.19 -9.29 7.05
CA ILE A 31 14.85 -8.13 7.68
C ILE A 31 15.15 -8.42 9.15
N ARG A 32 14.20 -8.96 9.91
CA ARG A 32 14.40 -9.35 11.32
C ARG A 32 15.50 -10.40 11.47
N MET A 33 15.57 -11.36 10.55
CA MET A 33 16.61 -12.39 10.55
C MET A 33 18.00 -11.79 10.35
N ILE A 34 18.16 -10.89 9.36
CA ILE A 34 19.43 -10.20 9.10
C ILE A 34 19.88 -9.38 10.32
N VAL A 35 18.94 -8.65 10.94
CA VAL A 35 19.24 -7.85 12.15
C VAL A 35 19.63 -8.75 13.33
N LYS A 36 18.93 -9.87 13.56
CA LYS A 36 19.29 -10.84 14.60
C LYS A 36 20.66 -11.46 14.37
N ALA A 37 21.01 -11.79 13.12
CA ALA A 37 22.33 -12.35 12.80
C ALA A 37 23.46 -11.39 13.16
N HIS A 38 23.28 -10.08 12.94
CA HIS A 38 24.26 -9.08 13.35
C HIS A 38 24.35 -8.94 14.88
N LEU A 39 23.21 -8.84 15.56
CA LEU A 39 23.17 -8.53 17.00
C LEU A 39 23.50 -9.72 17.91
N LEU A 40 23.12 -10.94 17.53
CA LEU A 40 23.30 -12.15 18.36
C LEU A 40 24.51 -12.97 17.95
N ASN A 41 24.77 -13.09 16.65
CA ASN A 41 25.84 -13.93 16.12
C ASN A 41 27.09 -13.11 15.75
N HIS A 42 27.09 -11.81 16.05
CA HIS A 42 28.17 -10.86 15.77
C HIS A 42 28.68 -10.88 14.31
N VAL A 43 27.80 -11.22 13.36
CA VAL A 43 28.16 -11.25 11.93
C VAL A 43 28.37 -9.82 11.42
N PRO A 44 29.52 -9.48 10.80
CA PRO A 44 29.77 -8.14 10.28
C PRO A 44 28.75 -7.70 9.23
N THR A 45 28.41 -6.40 9.21
CA THR A 45 27.44 -5.86 8.25
C THR A 45 27.89 -5.97 6.79
N GLU A 46 29.19 -6.05 6.55
CA GLU A 46 29.80 -6.21 5.22
C GLU A 46 29.52 -7.60 4.65
N GLN A 47 29.64 -8.63 5.49
CA GLN A 47 29.32 -10.00 5.14
C GLN A 47 27.82 -10.14 4.84
N LEU A 48 26.96 -9.60 5.70
CA LEU A 48 25.52 -9.56 5.46
C LEU A 48 25.15 -8.77 4.20
N SER A 49 25.93 -7.74 3.84
CA SER A 49 25.70 -6.97 2.63
C SER A 49 25.97 -7.79 1.37
N ALA A 50 27.04 -8.58 1.37
CA ALA A 50 27.39 -9.47 0.27
C ALA A 50 26.37 -10.62 0.14
N ASP A 51 26.05 -11.31 1.24
CA ASP A 51 25.21 -12.50 1.24
C ASP A 51 23.76 -12.21 0.84
N PHE A 52 23.21 -11.08 1.32
CA PHE A 52 21.80 -10.75 1.10
C PHE A 52 21.57 -9.78 -0.07
N GLY A 53 22.64 -9.25 -0.67
CA GLY A 53 22.58 -8.26 -1.74
C GLY A 53 21.95 -6.95 -1.29
N VAL A 54 22.24 -6.52 -0.05
CA VAL A 54 21.64 -5.34 0.59
C VAL A 54 22.75 -4.40 1.05
N SER A 55 22.72 -3.13 0.67
CA SER A 55 23.77 -2.19 1.10
C SER A 55 23.96 -2.16 2.62
N SER A 56 25.21 -2.07 3.09
CA SER A 56 25.54 -1.95 4.52
C SER A 56 24.81 -0.78 5.20
N ARG A 57 24.53 0.31 4.45
CA ARG A 57 23.74 1.45 4.93
C ARG A 57 22.30 1.08 5.23
N THR A 58 21.69 0.23 4.40
CA THR A 58 20.34 -0.30 4.62
C THR A 58 20.31 -1.21 5.85
N ILE A 59 21.31 -2.06 6.03
CA ILE A 59 21.41 -2.95 7.20
C ILE A 59 21.54 -2.15 8.49
N ARG A 60 22.43 -1.14 8.54
CA ARG A 60 22.57 -0.22 9.68
C ARG A 60 21.27 0.52 10.00
N ARG A 61 20.55 0.97 8.96
CA ARG A 61 19.23 1.59 9.14
C ARG A 61 18.22 0.62 9.76
N TRP A 62 18.19 -0.64 9.33
CA TRP A 62 17.33 -1.65 9.93
C TRP A 62 17.72 -1.88 11.39
N ILE A 63 19.01 -2.06 11.70
CA ILE A 63 19.50 -2.23 13.08
C ILE A 63 19.00 -1.08 13.96
N SER A 64 19.18 0.18 13.57
CA SER A 64 18.68 1.33 14.35
C SER A 64 17.15 1.34 14.50
N THR A 65 16.41 0.92 13.47
CA THR A 65 14.93 0.90 13.53
C THR A 65 14.40 -0.18 14.46
N PHE A 66 15.07 -1.34 14.54
CA PHE A 66 14.63 -2.48 15.37
C PHE A 66 15.25 -2.49 16.78
N ALA A 67 16.44 -1.91 16.98
CA ALA A 67 17.10 -1.84 18.28
C ALA A 67 16.47 -0.78 19.21
N ASP A 68 16.07 0.38 18.67
CA ASP A 68 15.61 1.50 19.51
C ASP A 68 14.09 1.56 19.69
N GLY A 69 13.31 0.74 18.98
CA GLY A 69 11.83 0.82 18.94
C GLY A 69 11.27 2.15 18.39
N LYS A 70 12.14 3.13 18.11
CA LYS A 70 11.83 4.42 17.53
C LYS A 70 12.01 4.32 16.02
N VAL A 71 10.91 4.53 15.28
CA VAL A 71 10.99 4.85 13.86
C VAL A 71 11.88 6.09 13.75
N PRO A 72 13.00 6.05 13.00
CA PRO A 72 13.84 7.24 12.86
C PRO A 72 12.97 8.32 12.22
N GLU A 73 12.71 9.35 13.01
CA GLU A 73 12.03 10.56 12.57
C GLU A 73 12.82 11.05 11.36
N ARG A 74 12.24 10.92 10.16
CA ARG A 74 12.89 11.44 8.96
C ARG A 74 13.17 12.90 9.27
N ARG A 75 14.43 13.28 9.42
CA ARG A 75 14.83 14.68 9.35
C ARG A 75 14.40 15.15 7.97
N ARG A 76 13.19 15.70 7.88
CA ARG A 76 12.73 16.45 6.72
C ARG A 76 13.55 17.73 6.76
N GLN A 77 14.72 17.71 6.14
CA GLN A 77 15.42 18.93 5.84
C GLN A 77 14.53 19.72 4.86
N GLY A 78 13.94 20.81 5.38
CA GLY A 78 13.36 21.90 4.60
C GLY A 78 11.92 21.71 4.14
N ILE A 79 10.95 22.03 5.03
CA ILE A 79 9.70 22.71 4.64
C ILE A 79 9.40 23.71 5.79
N PRO A 80 9.21 25.02 5.53
CA PRO A 80 8.90 25.97 6.57
C PRO A 80 7.51 25.71 7.17
N ASP A 81 7.40 26.12 8.43
CA ASP A 81 6.33 25.89 9.40
C ASP A 81 4.91 26.13 8.83
N VAL A 82 4.22 25.05 8.43
CA VAL A 82 2.77 25.05 8.24
C VAL A 82 2.18 24.35 9.45
N LYS A 83 1.50 25.13 10.30
CA LYS A 83 0.76 24.69 11.48
C LYS A 83 -0.04 23.42 11.17
N PRO A 84 0.16 22.31 11.91
CA PRO A 84 -0.59 21.09 11.66
C PRO A 84 -2.06 21.31 12.05
N ASN A 85 -2.93 21.33 11.05
CA ASN A 85 -4.37 21.14 11.22
C ASN A 85 -4.58 19.75 11.87
N PRO A 86 -5.30 19.60 12.99
CA PRO A 86 -5.54 18.30 13.61
C PRO A 86 -6.58 17.51 12.78
N SER A 87 -6.19 17.07 11.58
CA SER A 87 -6.90 16.03 10.86
C SER A 87 -6.64 14.71 11.56
N SER A 88 -7.62 14.35 12.38
CA SER A 88 -7.90 13.06 13.01
C SER A 88 -7.55 11.85 12.11
N MET A 89 -6.29 11.42 12.14
CA MET A 89 -5.95 10.02 11.90
C MET A 89 -5.57 9.45 13.24
N SER A 90 -6.52 8.78 13.88
CA SER A 90 -6.31 8.13 15.17
C SER A 90 -5.08 7.23 15.07
N LYS A 91 -4.08 7.50 15.90
CA LYS A 91 -2.95 6.60 16.13
C LYS A 91 -3.57 5.26 16.46
N LYS A 92 -3.37 4.25 15.60
CA LYS A 92 -3.81 2.87 15.86
C LYS A 92 -3.19 2.47 17.19
N SER A 93 -3.99 2.57 18.25
CA SER A 93 -3.60 2.13 19.58
C SER A 93 -3.21 0.67 19.42
N GLN A 94 -1.96 0.35 19.75
CA GLN A 94 -1.48 -1.01 19.82
C GLN A 94 -2.35 -1.71 20.86
N ARG A 95 -3.37 -2.43 20.39
CA ARG A 95 -4.17 -3.28 21.26
C ARG A 95 -3.28 -4.45 21.70
N PRO A 96 -3.50 -4.99 22.92
CA PRO A 96 -2.80 -6.17 23.39
C PRO A 96 -2.93 -7.30 22.36
N VAL A 97 -1.95 -8.20 22.32
CA VAL A 97 -1.91 -9.35 21.42
C VAL A 97 -3.13 -10.25 21.67
N GLU A 98 -4.24 -9.96 20.99
CA GLU A 98 -5.39 -10.85 20.80
C GLU A 98 -4.86 -12.09 20.06
N SER A 99 -5.35 -13.28 20.38
CA SER A 99 -4.90 -14.52 19.72
C SER A 99 -5.08 -14.40 18.21
N GLU A 100 -4.20 -14.98 17.38
CA GLU A 100 -4.29 -14.89 15.91
C GLU A 100 -5.69 -15.27 15.39
N ALA A 101 -6.37 -16.21 16.06
CA ALA A 101 -7.72 -16.62 15.73
C ALA A 101 -8.77 -15.53 16.00
N GLU A 102 -8.62 -14.76 17.08
CA GLU A 102 -9.52 -13.66 17.45
C GLU A 102 -9.32 -12.45 16.52
N GLU A 103 -8.07 -12.15 16.16
CA GLU A 103 -7.76 -11.10 15.18
C GLU A 103 -8.37 -11.44 13.81
N LEU A 104 -8.24 -12.68 13.36
CA LEU A 104 -8.84 -13.13 12.10
C LEU A 104 -10.37 -13.08 12.13
N ALA A 105 -11.01 -13.44 13.24
CA ALA A 105 -12.46 -13.35 13.37
C ALA A 105 -12.94 -11.88 13.27
N ARG A 106 -12.26 -10.99 14.00
CA ARG A 106 -12.56 -9.56 13.99
C ARG A 106 -12.33 -8.91 12.63
N LEU A 107 -11.24 -9.26 11.94
CA LEU A 107 -10.96 -8.76 10.59
C LEU A 107 -12.02 -9.23 9.58
N ARG A 108 -12.52 -10.46 9.70
CA ARG A 108 -13.61 -10.96 8.84
C ARG A 108 -14.91 -10.20 9.08
N GLU A 109 -15.24 -9.91 10.33
CA GLU A 109 -16.42 -9.12 10.67
C GLU A 109 -16.31 -7.69 10.14
N GLU A 110 -15.15 -7.04 10.31
CA GLU A 110 -14.89 -5.70 9.79
C GLU A 110 -14.98 -5.69 8.25
N ASN A 111 -14.41 -6.67 7.57
CA ASN A 111 -14.52 -6.80 6.11
C ASN A 111 -15.96 -6.97 5.65
N LYS A 112 -16.77 -7.78 6.36
CA LYS A 112 -18.19 -7.94 6.04
C LYS A 112 -18.93 -6.62 6.19
N ARG A 113 -18.72 -5.90 7.29
CA ARG A 113 -19.34 -4.58 7.54
C ARG A 113 -18.95 -3.56 6.47
N LEU A 114 -17.66 -3.53 6.11
CA LEU A 114 -17.15 -2.62 5.08
C LEU A 114 -17.74 -2.95 3.70
N ALA A 115 -17.86 -4.23 3.36
CA ALA A 115 -18.48 -4.66 2.10
C ALA A 115 -19.97 -4.27 2.02
N GLU A 116 -20.72 -4.43 3.11
CA GLU A 116 -22.13 -4.02 3.19
C GLU A 116 -22.27 -2.49 3.04
N ALA A 117 -21.42 -1.71 3.71
CA ALA A 117 -21.41 -0.25 3.59
C ALA A 117 -21.08 0.21 2.16
N LEU A 118 -20.13 -0.47 1.50
CA LEU A 118 -19.76 -0.19 0.11
C LEU A 118 -20.92 -0.47 -0.83
N LYS A 119 -21.55 -1.65 -0.70
CA LYS A 119 -22.73 -2.01 -1.51
C LYS A 119 -23.86 -0.99 -1.33
N MET A 120 -24.13 -0.56 -0.10
CA MET A 120 -25.15 0.45 0.16
C MET A 120 -24.81 1.79 -0.49
N ALA A 121 -23.54 2.21 -0.42
CA ALA A 121 -23.08 3.45 -1.06
C ALA A 121 -23.22 3.40 -2.59
N GLU A 122 -22.87 2.27 -3.21
CA GLU A 122 -23.06 2.05 -4.65
C GLU A 122 -24.54 2.14 -5.04
N TRP A 123 -25.42 1.51 -4.27
CA TRP A 123 -26.87 1.56 -4.51
C TRP A 123 -27.43 2.97 -4.34
N MET A 124 -26.99 3.70 -3.31
CA MET A 124 -27.37 5.10 -3.12
C MET A 124 -26.91 5.99 -4.28
N ASN A 125 -25.71 5.76 -4.81
CA ASN A 125 -25.23 6.50 -5.97
C ASN A 125 -26.05 6.17 -7.23
N HIS A 126 -26.29 4.89 -7.49
CA HIS A 126 -27.13 4.48 -8.60
C HIS A 126 -28.55 5.07 -8.50
N ALA A 127 -29.15 5.07 -7.31
CA ALA A 127 -30.46 5.69 -7.10
C ALA A 127 -30.45 7.19 -7.39
N LYS A 128 -29.39 7.91 -6.98
CA LYS A 128 -29.24 9.34 -7.30
C LYS A 128 -29.12 9.57 -8.81
N ASP A 129 -28.36 8.74 -9.51
CA ASP A 129 -28.19 8.85 -10.96
C ASP A 129 -29.53 8.64 -11.69
N VAL A 130 -30.31 7.64 -11.28
CA VAL A 130 -31.67 7.41 -11.82
C VAL A 130 -32.59 8.61 -11.57
N MET A 131 -32.58 9.17 -10.35
CA MET A 131 -33.37 10.36 -10.05
C MET A 131 -32.95 11.58 -10.89
N ILE A 132 -31.65 11.72 -11.18
CA ILE A 132 -31.15 12.76 -12.07
C ILE A 132 -31.68 12.53 -13.49
N ASP A 133 -31.61 11.30 -14.00
CA ASP A 133 -32.12 10.98 -15.34
C ASP A 133 -33.63 11.24 -15.47
N GLU A 134 -34.42 10.86 -14.47
CA GLU A 134 -35.86 11.16 -14.41
C GLU A 134 -36.12 12.68 -14.39
N ALA A 135 -35.38 13.44 -13.59
CA ALA A 135 -35.51 14.88 -13.51
C ALA A 135 -35.11 15.58 -14.83
N GLU A 136 -34.00 15.17 -15.45
CA GLU A 136 -33.58 15.68 -16.76
C GLU A 136 -34.68 15.45 -17.82
N LYS A 137 -35.32 14.27 -17.79
CA LYS A 137 -36.41 13.91 -18.70
C LYS A 137 -37.69 14.71 -18.46
N MET A 138 -38.08 14.90 -17.19
CA MET A 138 -39.34 15.59 -16.83
C MET A 138 -39.25 17.10 -17.07
N PHE A 139 -38.13 17.71 -16.69
CA PHE A 139 -37.97 19.16 -16.75
C PHE A 139 -37.28 19.64 -18.03
N ASN A 140 -36.74 18.71 -18.84
CA ASN A 140 -36.04 19.01 -20.09
C ASN A 140 -34.89 20.03 -19.92
N ILE A 141 -34.23 20.01 -18.76
CA ILE A 141 -33.09 20.85 -18.41
C ILE A 141 -31.91 19.94 -18.07
N PRO A 142 -30.70 20.19 -18.61
CA PRO A 142 -29.52 19.42 -18.27
C PRO A 142 -29.04 19.76 -16.85
N ILE A 143 -29.01 18.77 -15.96
CA ILE A 143 -28.53 18.92 -14.59
C ILE A 143 -27.05 18.50 -14.51
N ARG A 144 -26.67 17.45 -15.22
CA ARG A 144 -25.26 17.00 -15.29
C ARG A 144 -24.45 17.82 -16.29
N LYS A 145 -23.18 18.06 -15.97
CA LYS A 145 -22.24 18.65 -16.93
C LYS A 145 -22.06 17.70 -18.11
N LYS A 146 -22.22 18.21 -19.34
CA LYS A 146 -21.93 17.45 -20.56
C LYS A 146 -20.42 17.40 -20.75
N ALA A 147 -19.87 16.21 -21.00
CA ALA A 147 -18.46 16.06 -21.35
C ALA A 147 -18.19 16.84 -22.64
N GLY A 148 -17.31 17.85 -22.58
CA GLY A 148 -16.91 18.63 -23.76
C GLY A 148 -17.37 20.09 -23.81
N ALA A 149 -18.04 20.62 -22.78
CA ALA A 149 -18.21 22.07 -22.66
C ALA A 149 -16.84 22.71 -22.38
N LYS A 150 -16.12 23.11 -23.44
CA LYS A 150 -14.92 23.95 -23.34
C LYS A 150 -15.30 25.22 -22.57
N GLN A 151 -14.55 25.49 -21.48
CA GLN A 151 -14.58 26.79 -20.80
C GLN A 151 -13.92 27.85 -21.66
#